data_AF-A0A7C7V0Z8-F1
#
_entry.id   AF-A0A7C7V0Z8-F1
#
_cell.length_a   1.000
_cell.length_b   1.000
_cell.length_c   1.000
_cell.angle_alpha   90.00
_cell.angle_beta   90.00
_cell.angle_gamma   90.00
#
_symmetry.space_group_name_H-M   'P 1'
#
loop_
_entity.id
_entity.type
_entity.pdbx_description
1 polymer ?
#
loop_
_entity_poly.entity_id
_entity_poly.type
_entity_poly.pdbx_seq_one_letter_code
_entity_poly.pdbx_strand_id
1 'polypeptide(L)'
;MLIISLFILFFQAFAICGLNYDVEIKFKVEKKIGKKFRRTDVVLYVPIIYNSKYEKLKGIDLKINTGKDNTKIIVRTKSPIKNDWILAIPFNDGYVDEVATVEKYISSEPLIKEVLTVYPLEISPNIIKFPVPPLNPLEKLIVTVKHTGRLGNPYAEFPTSNGNESKKHEVKIVKFVYSFSFGYAKTTTRDLNLENLKVVIGSLSPLNKIKKIEIIGVADGHSKNPALNKEIAKKRALNIARKLFPDRTFQCIVKRKGVVYISQ
;
A
#
# COMPACT_ATOMS: atom_id res chain seq x y z
N MET A 1 -41.55 25.23 1.17
CA MET A 1 -40.59 24.64 2.14
C MET A 1 -40.67 23.11 2.23
N LEU A 2 -41.86 22.50 2.19
CA LEU A 2 -42.02 21.04 2.32
C LEU A 2 -41.24 20.21 1.27
N ILE A 3 -41.20 20.68 0.02
CA ILE A 3 -40.48 20.01 -1.09
C ILE A 3 -38.96 20.07 -0.90
N ILE A 4 -38.43 21.19 -0.38
CA ILE A 4 -37.00 21.35 -0.09
C ILE A 4 -36.60 20.45 1.09
N SER A 5 -37.44 20.37 2.13
CA SER A 5 -37.23 19.43 3.24
C SER A 5 -37.29 17.96 2.79
N LEU A 6 -38.20 17.60 1.88
CA LEU A 6 -38.24 16.25 1.29
C LEU A 6 -36.99 15.97 0.46
N PHE A 7 -36.47 16.93 -0.30
CA PHE A 7 -35.23 16.78 -1.07
C PHE A 7 -34.01 16.58 -0.15
N ILE A 8 -33.90 17.35 0.93
CA ILE A 8 -32.83 17.20 1.92
C ILE A 8 -32.92 15.82 2.61
N LEU A 9 -34.12 15.36 2.96
CA LEU A 9 -34.35 14.03 3.53
C LEU A 9 -34.03 12.90 2.52
N PHE A 10 -34.33 13.09 1.23
CA PHE A 10 -34.00 12.14 0.17
C PHE A 10 -32.48 12.01 -0.01
N PHE A 11 -31.73 13.13 0.02
CA PHE A 11 -30.27 13.11 0.00
C PHE A 11 -29.65 12.51 1.28
N GLN A 12 -30.34 12.58 2.43
CA GLN A 12 -29.91 11.86 3.63
C GLN A 12 -30.18 10.36 3.58
N ALA A 13 -31.23 9.92 2.86
CA ALA A 13 -31.53 8.50 2.64
C ALA A 13 -30.51 7.82 1.71
N PHE A 14 -29.98 8.58 0.74
CA PHE A 14 -28.81 8.18 -0.06
C PHE A 14 -27.54 8.80 0.51
N ALA A 15 -27.19 8.44 1.75
CA ALA A 15 -25.86 8.72 2.27
C ALA A 15 -24.84 7.94 1.41
N ILE A 16 -24.41 8.54 0.29
CA ILE A 16 -23.18 8.19 -0.41
C ILE A 16 -22.10 8.22 0.68
N CYS A 17 -21.35 7.13 0.87
CA CYS A 17 -20.45 6.99 2.03
C CYS A 17 -19.32 8.04 2.09
N GLY A 18 -19.33 9.06 1.23
CA GLY A 18 -18.32 10.10 1.11
C GLY A 18 -16.97 9.55 0.66
N LEU A 19 -16.95 8.31 0.14
CA LEU A 19 -15.74 7.64 -0.31
C LEU A 19 -15.70 7.62 -1.83
N ASN A 20 -14.54 8.00 -2.37
CA ASN A 20 -14.25 7.93 -3.81
C ASN A 20 -13.66 6.56 -4.21
N TYR A 21 -13.76 5.56 -3.32
CA TYR A 21 -13.22 4.21 -3.49
C TYR A 21 -14.12 3.19 -2.83
N ASP A 22 -14.05 1.94 -3.30
CA ASP A 22 -14.83 0.84 -2.76
C ASP A 22 -14.19 0.26 -1.50
N VAL A 23 -15.00 -0.13 -0.52
CA VAL A 23 -14.54 -0.84 0.68
C VAL A 23 -15.31 -2.13 0.82
N GLU A 24 -14.58 -3.25 0.88
CA GLU A 24 -15.14 -4.58 1.12
C GLU A 24 -14.58 -5.16 2.42
N ILE A 25 -15.48 -5.65 3.26
CA ILE A 25 -15.15 -6.38 4.48
C ILE A 25 -15.43 -7.85 4.22
N LYS A 26 -14.39 -8.66 4.30
CA LYS A 26 -14.41 -10.09 4.04
C LYS A 26 -13.93 -10.85 5.27
N PHE A 27 -14.24 -12.13 5.31
CA PHE A 27 -13.63 -13.04 6.25
C PHE A 27 -13.54 -14.43 5.64
N LYS A 28 -12.46 -15.13 5.96
CA LYS A 28 -12.21 -16.49 5.50
C LYS A 28 -11.62 -17.35 6.61
N VAL A 29 -11.79 -18.65 6.43
CA VAL A 29 -11.21 -19.67 7.28
C VAL A 29 -10.21 -20.43 6.43
N GLU A 30 -8.96 -20.51 6.89
CA GLU A 30 -7.88 -21.18 6.15
C GLU A 30 -7.77 -22.63 6.58
N LYS A 31 -7.57 -23.55 5.63
CA LYS A 31 -7.38 -25.00 5.89
C LYS A 31 -6.04 -25.34 6.55
N LYS A 32 -5.33 -24.36 7.09
CA LYS A 32 -3.98 -24.50 7.65
C LYS A 32 -3.99 -24.08 9.12
N ILE A 33 -3.17 -24.76 9.93
CA ILE A 33 -3.15 -24.62 11.39
C ILE A 33 -2.16 -23.54 11.84
N GLY A 34 -2.52 -22.76 12.86
CA GLY A 34 -1.54 -22.06 13.69
C GLY A 34 -1.78 -20.57 13.93
N LYS A 35 -0.93 -19.99 14.78
CA LYS A 35 -1.02 -18.59 15.25
C LYS A 35 -1.05 -17.56 14.10
N LYS A 36 -0.42 -17.88 12.96
CA LYS A 36 -0.36 -17.05 11.75
C LYS A 36 -1.72 -16.77 11.09
N PHE A 37 -2.75 -17.55 11.44
CA PHE A 37 -4.12 -17.37 10.95
C PHE A 37 -4.99 -16.56 11.91
N ARG A 38 -4.42 -15.99 12.98
CA ARG A 38 -5.14 -15.11 13.90
C ARG A 38 -4.92 -13.66 13.49
N ARG A 39 -5.34 -13.30 12.28
CA ARG A 39 -5.00 -12.01 11.69
C ARG A 39 -6.13 -11.35 10.91
N THR A 40 -5.94 -10.08 10.56
CA THR A 40 -6.76 -9.38 9.58
C THR A 40 -5.84 -8.67 8.60
N ASP A 41 -6.08 -8.91 7.32
CA ASP A 41 -5.29 -8.35 6.23
C ASP A 41 -6.07 -7.18 5.62
N VAL A 42 -5.46 -6.00 5.51
CA VAL A 42 -6.02 -4.85 4.80
C VAL A 42 -5.26 -4.68 3.49
N VAL A 43 -5.96 -4.80 2.38
CA VAL A 43 -5.42 -4.72 1.03
C VAL A 43 -5.86 -3.42 0.37
N LEU A 44 -4.94 -2.49 0.13
CA LEU A 44 -5.19 -1.27 -0.64
C LEU A 44 -4.93 -1.54 -2.12
N TYR A 45 -5.91 -1.27 -2.97
CA TYR A 45 -5.80 -1.36 -4.42
C TYR A 45 -5.59 0.05 -4.97
N VAL A 46 -4.37 0.35 -5.37
CA VAL A 46 -3.95 1.68 -5.85
C VAL A 46 -3.80 1.60 -7.38
N PRO A 47 -4.62 2.33 -8.15
CA PRO A 47 -4.43 2.43 -9.59
C PRO A 47 -3.20 3.29 -9.85
N ILE A 48 -2.23 2.71 -10.53
CA ILE A 48 -1.04 3.40 -10.99
C ILE A 48 -1.19 3.52 -12.51
N ILE A 49 -1.18 4.75 -13.00
CA ILE A 49 -1.17 5.04 -14.43
C ILE A 49 0.22 4.64 -14.94
N TYR A 50 0.29 3.54 -15.67
CA TYR A 50 1.50 3.11 -16.34
C TYR A 50 1.46 3.67 -17.76
N ASN A 51 2.29 4.66 -18.04
CA ASN A 51 2.53 5.07 -19.40
C ASN A 51 3.92 5.66 -19.52
N SER A 52 4.92 4.80 -19.73
CA SER A 52 6.17 5.25 -20.31
C SER A 52 7.07 4.07 -20.64
N LYS A 53 7.68 4.12 -21.81
CA LYS A 53 9.01 3.51 -21.95
C LYS A 53 9.91 4.25 -20.98
N TYR A 54 10.71 3.52 -20.24
CA TYR A 54 11.67 4.13 -19.34
C TYR A 54 13.05 4.04 -19.96
N GLU A 55 13.75 5.15 -19.99
CA GLU A 55 15.15 5.19 -20.40
C GLU A 55 16.04 5.23 -19.16
N LYS A 56 17.17 4.51 -19.23
CA LYS A 56 18.16 4.51 -18.15
C LYS A 56 18.74 5.92 -18.01
N LEU A 57 18.59 6.50 -16.83
CA LEU A 57 19.11 7.83 -16.58
C LEU A 57 20.63 7.80 -16.41
N LYS A 58 21.33 8.59 -17.21
CA LYS A 58 22.79 8.79 -17.09
C LYS A 58 23.06 9.89 -16.06
N GLY A 59 24.14 9.77 -15.31
CA GLY A 59 24.61 10.82 -14.39
C GLY A 59 24.05 10.77 -12.95
N ILE A 60 23.27 9.74 -12.61
CA ILE A 60 23.03 9.35 -11.21
C ILE A 60 24.16 8.42 -10.77
N ASP A 61 24.73 8.72 -9.61
CA ASP A 61 25.60 7.83 -8.86
C ASP A 61 24.77 6.98 -7.90
N LEU A 62 24.80 5.66 -8.11
CA LEU A 62 24.10 4.68 -7.30
C LEU A 62 25.12 3.81 -6.58
N LYS A 63 25.22 3.96 -5.25
CA LYS A 63 26.05 3.11 -4.41
C LYS A 63 25.19 2.14 -3.61
N ILE A 64 25.46 0.85 -3.77
CA ILE A 64 24.76 -0.22 -3.05
C ILE A 64 25.58 -0.61 -1.83
N ASN A 65 24.96 -0.59 -0.67
CA ASN A 65 25.47 -1.22 0.54
C ASN A 65 24.51 -2.36 0.93
N THR A 66 24.91 -3.58 0.61
CA THR A 66 24.14 -4.79 0.89
C THR A 66 24.43 -5.27 2.31
N GLY A 67 23.38 -5.38 3.12
CA GLY A 67 23.38 -6.08 4.40
C GLY A 67 22.76 -7.48 4.26
N LYS A 68 22.69 -8.21 5.38
CA LYS A 68 22.16 -9.58 5.40
C LYS A 68 20.68 -9.66 5.03
N ASP A 69 19.87 -8.74 5.58
CA ASP A 69 18.41 -8.72 5.43
C ASP A 69 17.87 -7.43 4.79
N ASN A 70 18.76 -6.49 4.49
CA ASN A 70 18.42 -5.21 3.91
C ASN A 70 19.53 -4.70 2.98
N THR A 71 19.14 -3.89 2.01
CA THR A 71 20.06 -3.16 1.15
C THR A 71 19.75 -1.69 1.23
N LYS A 72 20.81 -0.89 1.38
CA LYS A 72 20.75 0.56 1.29
C LYS A 72 21.32 1.00 -0.05
N ILE A 73 20.50 1.67 -0.84
CA ILE A 73 20.89 2.26 -2.12
C ILE A 73 21.04 3.76 -1.89
N ILE A 74 22.27 4.22 -1.93
CA ILE A 74 22.61 5.63 -1.83
C ILE A 74 22.53 6.21 -3.24
N VAL A 75 21.67 7.20 -3.41
CA VAL A 75 21.48 7.90 -4.68
C VAL A 75 22.02 9.32 -4.56
N ARG A 76 22.84 9.70 -5.53
CA ARG A 76 23.32 11.08 -5.75
C ARG A 76 23.21 11.43 -7.22
N THR A 77 23.15 12.71 -7.53
CA THR A 77 23.11 13.19 -8.91
C THR A 77 24.08 14.34 -9.12
N LYS A 78 24.65 14.45 -10.31
CA LYS A 78 25.46 15.61 -10.72
C LYS A 78 24.60 16.75 -11.27
N SER A 79 23.35 16.48 -11.64
CA SER A 79 22.44 17.46 -12.23
C SER A 79 21.04 17.36 -11.59
N PRO A 80 20.29 18.48 -11.45
CA PRO A 80 18.97 18.44 -10.84
C PRO A 80 18.00 17.52 -11.59
N ILE A 81 17.37 16.61 -10.86
CA ILE A 81 16.28 15.77 -11.36
C ILE A 81 14.98 16.38 -10.82
N LYS A 82 14.29 17.11 -11.68
CA LYS A 82 13.10 17.89 -11.31
C LYS A 82 11.81 17.08 -11.34
N ASN A 83 11.78 15.97 -12.08
CA ASN A 83 10.61 15.12 -12.24
C ASN A 83 10.71 13.88 -11.36
N ASP A 84 9.57 13.28 -11.06
CA ASP A 84 9.51 11.95 -10.47
C ASP A 84 10.21 10.95 -11.40
N TRP A 85 11.03 10.08 -10.80
CA TRP A 85 11.82 9.07 -11.51
C TRP A 85 11.75 7.75 -10.75
N ILE A 86 12.21 6.68 -11.38
CA ILE A 86 12.08 5.32 -10.86
C ILE A 86 13.45 4.76 -10.54
N LEU A 87 13.58 4.16 -9.35
CA LEU A 87 14.69 3.28 -9.02
C LEU A 87 14.29 1.84 -9.31
N ALA A 88 14.92 1.25 -10.31
CA ALA A 88 14.78 -0.15 -10.68
C ALA A 88 15.89 -0.97 -10.02
N ILE A 89 15.51 -2.04 -9.33
CA ILE A 89 16.42 -2.92 -8.57
C ILE A 89 16.21 -4.35 -9.07
N PRO A 90 17.10 -4.86 -9.93
CA PRO A 90 17.09 -6.27 -10.30
C PRO A 90 17.38 -7.14 -9.07
N PHE A 91 16.77 -8.32 -9.03
CA PHE A 91 17.08 -9.33 -8.03
C PHE A 91 16.97 -10.73 -8.64
N ASN A 92 17.84 -11.63 -8.20
CA ASN A 92 17.79 -13.04 -8.58
C ASN A 92 17.20 -13.81 -7.42
N ASP A 93 16.11 -14.55 -7.68
CA ASP A 93 15.46 -15.52 -6.80
C ASP A 93 15.51 -15.18 -5.30
N GLY A 94 14.40 -14.69 -4.76
CA GLY A 94 14.30 -14.39 -3.34
C GLY A 94 13.12 -13.51 -3.01
N TYR A 95 12.88 -13.32 -1.72
CA TYR A 95 11.88 -12.35 -1.26
C TYR A 95 12.52 -10.96 -1.25
N VAL A 96 11.83 -10.00 -1.87
CA VAL A 96 12.06 -8.57 -1.72
C VAL A 96 10.80 -7.97 -1.14
N ASP A 97 10.96 -7.12 -0.13
CA ASP A 97 9.83 -6.53 0.58
C ASP A 97 9.04 -5.60 -0.33
N GLU A 98 7.72 -5.59 -0.17
CA GLU A 98 6.79 -4.79 -1.00
C GLU A 98 6.78 -3.30 -0.60
N VAL A 99 7.80 -2.86 0.14
CA VAL A 99 8.00 -1.51 0.64
C VAL A 99 9.47 -1.16 0.72
N ALA A 100 9.78 0.10 0.49
CA ALA A 100 11.08 0.70 0.75
C ALA A 100 10.94 1.94 1.62
N THR A 101 11.95 2.22 2.43
CA THR A 101 12.07 3.50 3.14
C THR A 101 13.01 4.41 2.36
N VAL A 102 12.58 5.62 2.04
CA VAL A 102 13.40 6.63 1.36
C VAL A 102 13.67 7.76 2.32
N GLU A 103 14.93 7.95 2.68
CA GLU A 103 15.40 9.05 3.51
C GLU A 103 16.07 10.09 2.61
N LYS A 104 15.62 11.33 2.66
CA LYS A 104 16.17 12.46 1.89
C LYS A 104 16.97 13.39 2.79
N TYR A 105 18.23 13.64 2.42
CA TYR A 105 19.18 14.48 3.13
C TYR A 105 19.48 15.75 2.32
N ILE A 106 19.57 16.90 3.01
CA ILE A 106 19.79 18.23 2.38
C ILE A 106 21.26 18.47 2.03
N SER A 107 22.17 17.71 2.66
CA SER A 107 23.62 17.83 2.46
C SER A 107 24.32 16.49 2.79
N SER A 108 25.64 16.45 2.64
CA SER A 108 26.52 15.37 3.11
C SER A 108 26.43 15.11 4.63
N GLU A 109 25.90 16.06 5.39
CA GLU A 109 25.68 16.00 6.83
C GLU A 109 24.35 15.26 7.18
N PRO A 110 24.21 14.69 8.39
CA PRO A 110 23.12 13.78 8.73
C PRO A 110 21.74 14.46 8.92
N LEU A 111 21.54 15.68 8.41
CA LEU A 111 20.26 16.38 8.53
C LEU A 111 19.23 15.79 7.55
N ILE A 112 18.34 14.94 8.08
CA ILE A 112 17.23 14.35 7.34
C ILE A 112 16.15 15.41 7.12
N LYS A 113 15.78 15.64 5.85
CA LYS A 113 14.67 16.51 5.45
C LYS A 113 13.34 15.78 5.47
N GLU A 114 13.35 14.51 5.06
CA GLU A 114 12.13 13.76 4.76
C GLU A 114 12.39 12.26 4.87
N VAL A 115 11.42 11.53 5.44
CA VAL A 115 11.41 10.06 5.48
C VAL A 115 10.09 9.59 4.88
N LEU A 116 10.17 8.84 3.79
CA LEU A 116 9.02 8.32 3.06
C LEU A 116 9.00 6.81 3.13
N THR A 117 7.82 6.22 3.30
CA THR A 117 7.60 4.81 2.95
C THR A 117 7.03 4.78 1.55
N VAL A 118 7.81 4.26 0.60
CA VAL A 118 7.41 4.13 -0.80
C VAL A 118 7.11 2.69 -1.11
N TYR A 119 6.11 2.50 -1.96
CA TYR A 119 5.71 1.20 -2.43
C TYR A 119 6.14 1.00 -3.88
N PRO A 120 6.43 -0.24 -4.31
CA PRO A 120 6.90 -0.49 -5.66
C PRO A 120 5.79 -0.25 -6.68
N LEU A 121 6.15 0.38 -7.79
CA LEU A 121 5.34 0.54 -8.99
C LEU A 121 5.22 -0.78 -9.77
N GLU A 122 6.24 -1.62 -9.68
CA GLU A 122 6.32 -2.90 -10.38
C GLU A 122 7.08 -3.90 -9.51
N ILE A 123 6.52 -5.09 -9.35
CA ILE A 123 7.22 -6.27 -8.85
C ILE A 123 7.08 -7.34 -9.92
N SER A 124 8.14 -7.53 -10.68
CA SER A 124 8.29 -8.61 -11.65
C SER A 124 9.21 -9.68 -11.05
N PRO A 125 9.24 -10.91 -11.60
CA PRO A 125 10.00 -12.02 -11.02
C PRO A 125 11.49 -11.73 -10.77
N ASN A 126 12.06 -10.75 -11.46
CA ASN A 126 13.48 -10.41 -11.46
C ASN A 126 13.79 -8.93 -11.24
N ILE A 127 12.78 -8.08 -11.00
CA ILE A 127 12.98 -6.64 -10.81
C ILE A 127 11.88 -6.02 -9.96
N ILE A 128 12.28 -5.13 -9.05
CA ILE A 128 11.38 -4.28 -8.28
C ILE A 128 11.65 -2.82 -8.65
N LYS A 129 10.59 -2.02 -8.83
CA LYS A 129 10.70 -0.61 -9.23
C LYS A 129 10.05 0.28 -8.19
N PHE A 130 10.78 1.22 -7.62
CA PHE A 130 10.26 2.18 -6.64
C PHE A 130 10.17 3.59 -7.23
N PRO A 131 9.09 4.34 -6.94
CA PRO A 131 9.07 5.77 -7.23
C PRO A 131 10.03 6.48 -6.27
N VAL A 132 10.78 7.43 -6.79
CA VAL A 132 11.76 8.19 -6.02
C VAL A 132 11.53 9.70 -6.24
N PRO A 133 11.54 10.52 -5.17
CA PRO A 133 11.28 11.94 -5.29
C PRO A 133 12.36 12.67 -6.10
N PRO A 134 12.07 13.90 -6.57
CA PRO A 134 13.04 14.79 -7.16
C PRO A 134 14.32 14.93 -6.32
N LEU A 135 15.46 15.04 -6.99
CA LEU A 135 16.77 15.04 -6.35
C LEU A 135 17.64 16.17 -6.91
N ASN A 136 18.09 17.06 -6.04
CA ASN A 136 19.06 18.09 -6.39
C ASN A 136 20.51 17.62 -6.15
N PRO A 137 21.52 18.24 -6.79
CA PRO A 137 22.92 17.82 -6.65
C PRO A 137 23.49 17.88 -5.22
N LEU A 138 22.97 18.78 -4.38
CA LEU A 138 23.37 18.89 -2.98
C LEU A 138 22.69 17.86 -2.07
N GLU A 139 21.64 17.22 -2.56
CA GLU A 139 20.81 16.29 -1.79
C GLU A 139 21.31 14.84 -2.00
N LYS A 140 21.02 13.99 -1.01
CA LYS A 140 21.27 12.56 -1.08
C LYS A 140 20.00 11.80 -0.70
N LEU A 141 19.73 10.70 -1.39
CA LEU A 141 18.69 9.76 -0.97
C LEU A 141 19.32 8.46 -0.47
N ILE A 142 18.72 7.89 0.57
CA ILE A 142 18.99 6.52 1.00
C ILE A 142 17.68 5.74 0.84
N VAL A 143 17.66 4.84 -0.14
CA VAL A 143 16.54 3.91 -0.33
C VAL A 143 16.89 2.59 0.34
N THR A 144 16.16 2.24 1.40
CA THR A 144 16.35 0.99 2.13
C THR A 144 15.27 0.00 1.74
N VAL A 145 15.70 -1.16 1.23
CA VAL A 145 14.81 -2.26 0.83
C VAL A 145 15.18 -3.50 1.65
N LYS A 146 14.19 -4.20 2.21
CA LYS A 146 14.43 -5.50 2.86
C LYS A 146 14.40 -6.61 1.82
N HIS A 147 15.30 -7.58 1.94
CA HIS A 147 15.38 -8.71 1.01
C HIS A 147 16.01 -9.94 1.68
N THR A 148 15.86 -11.09 1.04
CA THR A 148 16.49 -12.37 1.44
C THR A 148 17.31 -13.01 0.31
N GLY A 149 17.35 -12.38 -0.86
CA GLY A 149 18.06 -12.86 -2.05
C GLY A 149 19.23 -11.97 -2.47
N ARG A 150 19.86 -12.31 -3.60
CA ARG A 150 20.95 -11.51 -4.18
C ARG A 150 20.37 -10.41 -5.04
N LEU A 151 20.71 -9.16 -4.73
CA LEU A 151 20.36 -8.01 -5.56
C LEU A 151 21.38 -7.79 -6.68
N GLY A 152 20.89 -7.41 -7.85
CA GLY A 152 21.69 -6.94 -8.97
C GLY A 152 21.95 -5.43 -8.86
N ASN A 153 22.60 -4.87 -9.89
CA ASN A 153 22.92 -3.45 -9.92
C ASN A 153 21.64 -2.63 -10.19
N PRO A 154 21.24 -1.73 -9.28
CA PRO A 154 20.10 -0.88 -9.50
C PRO A 154 20.44 0.16 -10.55
N TYR A 155 19.41 0.66 -11.21
CA TYR A 155 19.54 1.71 -12.19
C TYR A 155 18.33 2.63 -12.13
N ALA A 156 18.53 3.87 -12.54
CA ALA A 156 17.48 4.87 -12.56
C ALA A 156 16.78 4.89 -13.92
N GLU A 157 15.47 5.11 -13.91
CA GLU A 157 14.58 5.10 -15.06
C GLU A 157 13.78 6.41 -15.07
N PHE A 158 13.65 7.09 -16.22
CA PHE A 158 12.75 8.24 -16.36
C PHE A 158 11.66 7.96 -17.40
N PRO A 159 10.45 8.50 -17.22
CA PRO A 159 9.38 8.32 -18.20
C PRO A 159 9.72 9.07 -19.49
N THR A 160 9.79 8.38 -20.63
CA THR A 160 9.92 9.04 -21.93
C THR A 160 8.60 9.72 -22.31
N SER A 161 8.64 11.02 -22.61
CA SER A 161 7.54 11.69 -23.28
C SER A 161 7.58 11.36 -24.78
N ASN A 162 6.74 10.44 -25.25
CA ASN A 162 6.51 10.35 -26.70
C ASN A 162 5.63 11.54 -27.10
N GLY A 163 6.20 12.50 -27.82
CA GLY A 163 5.50 13.69 -28.35
C GLY A 163 4.42 13.39 -29.39
N ASN A 164 4.15 12.12 -29.68
CA ASN A 164 3.05 11.66 -30.49
C ASN A 164 2.79 10.22 -30.08
N GLU A 165 1.68 9.97 -29.39
CA GLU A 165 0.93 8.72 -29.49
C GLU A 165 -0.27 8.77 -28.53
N SER A 166 -1.44 8.69 -29.14
CA SER A 166 -2.71 8.23 -28.57
C SER A 166 -2.62 6.78 -28.05
N LYS A 167 -1.59 6.46 -27.28
CA LYS A 167 -1.41 5.15 -26.65
C LYS A 167 -2.21 5.11 -25.36
N LYS A 168 -3.20 4.22 -25.34
CA LYS A 168 -4.00 3.86 -24.17
C LYS A 168 -3.11 3.75 -22.93
N HIS A 169 -3.32 4.63 -21.97
CA HIS A 169 -2.73 4.51 -20.64
C HIS A 169 -3.14 3.15 -20.05
N GLU A 170 -2.17 2.28 -19.72
CA GLU A 170 -2.47 1.04 -19.03
C GLU A 170 -2.55 1.35 -17.53
N VAL A 171 -3.77 1.39 -16.99
CA VAL A 171 -3.97 1.55 -15.55
C VAL A 171 -3.76 0.17 -14.91
N LYS A 172 -2.60 -0.04 -14.29
CA LYS A 172 -2.34 -1.24 -13.48
C LYS A 172 -2.75 -0.99 -12.03
N ILE A 173 -3.29 -2.01 -11.38
CA ILE A 173 -3.69 -1.91 -9.97
C ILE A 173 -2.65 -2.63 -9.12
N VAL A 174 -1.92 -1.87 -8.30
CA VAL A 174 -0.99 -2.42 -7.31
C VAL A 174 -1.73 -2.66 -6.00
N LYS A 175 -1.38 -3.76 -5.32
CA LYS A 175 -1.99 -4.18 -4.05
C LYS A 175 -1.00 -3.98 -2.91
N PHE A 176 -1.38 -3.29 -1.85
CA PHE A 176 -0.58 -3.15 -0.63
C PHE A 176 -1.26 -3.86 0.52
N VAL A 177 -0.58 -4.85 1.12
CA VAL A 177 -1.15 -5.71 2.15
C VAL A 177 -0.58 -5.38 3.53
N TYR A 178 -1.44 -5.00 4.46
CA TYR A 178 -1.10 -4.75 5.87
C TYR A 178 -1.75 -5.83 6.74
N SER A 179 -0.95 -6.59 7.48
CA SER A 179 -1.44 -7.72 8.29
C SER A 179 -1.39 -7.41 9.78
N PHE A 180 -2.52 -7.51 10.46
CA PHE A 180 -2.66 -7.24 11.89
C PHE A 180 -2.91 -8.52 12.66
N SER A 181 -2.05 -8.84 13.63
CA SER A 181 -2.18 -10.05 14.45
C SER A 181 -3.03 -9.84 15.70
N PHE A 182 -3.69 -10.91 16.14
CA PHE A 182 -4.58 -10.92 17.30
C PHE A 182 -4.23 -12.06 18.27
N GLY A 183 -4.48 -11.82 19.55
CA GLY A 183 -4.43 -12.86 20.58
C GLY A 183 -5.47 -13.97 20.34
N TYR A 184 -5.33 -15.09 21.05
CA TYR A 184 -6.30 -16.19 20.98
C TYR A 184 -7.70 -15.71 21.35
N ALA A 185 -8.69 -16.02 20.50
CA ALA A 185 -10.08 -15.55 20.60
C ALA A 185 -10.30 -14.02 20.70
N LYS A 186 -9.24 -13.20 20.66
CA LYS A 186 -9.36 -11.74 20.72
C LYS A 186 -9.82 -11.19 19.38
N THR A 187 -10.68 -10.17 19.44
CA THR A 187 -11.24 -9.44 18.29
C THR A 187 -10.69 -8.02 18.18
N THR A 188 -9.92 -7.57 19.17
CA THR A 188 -9.23 -6.29 19.22
C THR A 188 -7.72 -6.50 19.16
N THR A 189 -7.04 -5.55 18.53
CA THR A 189 -5.57 -5.47 18.49
C THR A 189 -5.09 -4.11 18.98
N ARG A 190 -3.88 -4.10 19.55
CA ARG A 190 -3.11 -2.90 19.93
C ARG A 190 -1.94 -2.64 18.97
N ASP A 191 -1.98 -3.23 17.79
CA ASP A 191 -0.94 -3.07 16.77
C ASP A 191 -0.83 -1.59 16.37
N LEU A 192 0.35 -1.01 16.64
CA LEU A 192 0.63 0.41 16.40
C LEU A 192 0.64 0.75 14.91
N ASN A 193 0.82 -0.24 14.02
CA ASN A 193 0.80 -0.02 12.57
C ASN A 193 -0.58 0.38 12.05
N LEU A 194 -1.64 0.23 12.85
CA LEU A 194 -2.98 0.59 12.44
C LEU A 194 -3.15 2.11 12.28
N GLU A 195 -2.51 2.89 13.15
CA GLU A 195 -2.51 4.36 13.03
C GLU A 195 -1.72 4.80 11.79
N ASN A 196 -0.59 4.14 11.51
CA ASN A 196 0.18 4.39 10.28
C ASN A 196 -0.67 4.12 9.03
N LEU A 197 -1.41 3.01 8.99
CA LEU A 197 -2.31 2.70 7.88
C LEU A 197 -3.42 3.74 7.73
N LYS A 198 -3.97 4.23 8.84
CA LYS A 198 -4.99 5.30 8.83
C LYS A 198 -4.44 6.59 8.22
N VAL A 199 -3.20 6.96 8.55
CA VAL A 199 -2.50 8.10 7.92
C VAL A 199 -2.33 7.87 6.42
N VAL A 200 -1.86 6.69 6.00
CA VAL A 200 -1.70 6.35 4.57
C VAL A 200 -3.01 6.46 3.80
N ILE A 201 -4.10 5.88 4.31
CA ILE A 201 -5.43 5.98 3.69
C ILE A 201 -5.87 7.45 3.63
N GLY A 202 -5.69 8.20 4.72
CA GLY A 202 -6.01 9.62 4.83
C GLY A 202 -5.25 10.50 3.83
N SER A 203 -4.00 10.18 3.52
CA SER A 203 -3.19 10.91 2.52
C SER A 203 -3.56 10.53 1.08
N LEU A 204 -3.87 9.26 0.81
CA LEU A 204 -4.15 8.79 -0.56
C LEU A 204 -5.60 9.02 -1.00
N SER A 205 -6.55 9.02 -0.06
CA SER A 205 -7.98 9.16 -0.32
C SER A 205 -8.35 10.49 -1.01
N PRO A 206 -7.95 11.68 -0.50
CA PRO A 206 -8.26 12.97 -1.12
C PRO A 206 -7.67 13.12 -2.52
N LEU A 207 -6.59 12.39 -2.82
CA LEU A 207 -5.92 12.39 -4.12
C LEU A 207 -6.56 11.42 -5.13
N ASN A 208 -7.66 10.73 -4.77
CA ASN A 208 -8.28 9.68 -5.58
C ASN A 208 -7.30 8.57 -6.00
N LYS A 209 -6.29 8.30 -5.16
CA LYS A 209 -5.25 7.29 -5.41
C LYS A 209 -5.62 5.91 -4.87
N ILE A 210 -6.80 5.73 -4.29
CA ILE A 210 -7.30 4.43 -3.86
C ILE A 210 -8.46 4.07 -4.78
N LYS A 211 -8.44 2.87 -5.36
CA LYS A 211 -9.57 2.32 -6.11
C LYS A 211 -10.46 1.47 -5.21
N LYS A 212 -9.83 0.65 -4.36
CA LYS A 212 -10.53 -0.29 -3.48
C LYS A 212 -9.72 -0.57 -2.21
N ILE A 213 -10.40 -0.84 -1.12
CA ILE A 213 -9.83 -1.41 0.11
C ILE A 213 -10.55 -2.72 0.43
N GLU A 214 -9.80 -3.79 0.64
CA GLU A 214 -10.34 -5.04 1.19
C GLU A 214 -9.84 -5.26 2.61
N ILE A 215 -10.74 -5.57 3.54
CA ILE A 215 -10.40 -5.89 4.93
C ILE A 215 -10.82 -7.32 5.18
N ILE A 216 -9.85 -8.22 5.32
CA ILE A 216 -10.04 -9.66 5.30
C ILE A 216 -9.69 -10.24 6.66
N GLY A 217 -10.69 -10.61 7.44
CA GLY A 217 -10.49 -11.37 8.67
C GLY A 217 -10.10 -12.81 8.36
N VAL A 218 -9.00 -13.30 8.93
CA VAL A 218 -8.54 -14.68 8.76
C VAL A 218 -8.65 -15.41 10.09
N ALA A 219 -9.12 -16.66 10.04
CA ALA A 219 -9.09 -17.60 11.15
C ALA A 219 -8.61 -18.99 10.72
N ASP A 220 -8.15 -19.75 11.69
CA ASP A 220 -7.76 -21.15 11.55
C ASP A 220 -9.00 -22.03 11.34
N GLY A 221 -8.97 -22.93 10.35
CA GLY A 221 -10.05 -23.87 10.04
C GLY A 221 -9.98 -25.20 10.77
N HIS A 222 -8.84 -25.56 11.36
CA HIS A 222 -8.65 -26.81 12.10
C HIS A 222 -8.94 -26.63 13.60
N SER A 223 -10.02 -25.92 13.94
CA SER A 223 -10.47 -25.83 15.32
C SER A 223 -11.61 -26.78 15.60
N LYS A 224 -11.81 -27.08 16.89
CA LYS A 224 -12.98 -27.84 17.37
C LYS A 224 -14.31 -27.15 17.02
N ASN A 225 -14.30 -25.86 16.66
CA ASN A 225 -15.50 -25.11 16.29
C ASN A 225 -15.20 -24.09 15.15
N PRO A 226 -15.27 -24.53 13.88
CA PRO A 226 -15.02 -23.68 12.72
C PRO A 226 -16.01 -22.52 12.59
N ALA A 227 -17.27 -22.71 13.01
CA ALA A 227 -18.29 -21.66 12.98
C ALA A 227 -17.93 -20.49 13.92
N LEU A 228 -17.44 -20.81 15.13
CA LEU A 228 -16.95 -19.81 16.09
C LEU A 228 -15.72 -19.06 15.56
N ASN A 229 -14.78 -19.77 14.92
CA ASN A 229 -13.60 -19.13 14.36
C ASN A 229 -13.93 -18.16 13.22
N LYS A 230 -14.93 -18.51 12.42
CA LYS A 230 -15.46 -17.66 11.36
C LYS A 230 -16.13 -16.40 11.90
N GLU A 231 -16.93 -16.54 12.96
CA GLU A 231 -17.47 -15.43 13.76
C GLU A 231 -16.36 -14.51 14.28
N ILE A 232 -15.27 -15.08 14.82
CA ILE A 232 -14.11 -14.33 15.32
C ILE A 232 -13.40 -13.59 14.18
N ALA A 233 -13.16 -14.24 13.03
CA ALA A 233 -12.57 -13.59 11.86
C ALA A 233 -13.40 -12.38 11.40
N LYS A 234 -14.73 -12.55 11.32
CA LYS A 234 -15.66 -11.47 11.00
C LYS A 234 -15.55 -10.32 12.00
N LYS A 235 -15.56 -10.62 13.30
CA LYS A 235 -15.44 -9.59 14.36
C LYS A 235 -14.11 -8.83 14.29
N ARG A 236 -13.01 -9.49 13.95
CA ARG A 236 -11.70 -8.83 13.75
C ARG A 236 -11.71 -7.90 12.55
N ALA A 237 -12.21 -8.34 11.40
CA ALA A 237 -12.34 -7.52 10.20
C ALA A 237 -13.17 -6.26 10.47
N LEU A 238 -14.33 -6.43 11.13
CA LEU A 238 -15.18 -5.31 11.53
C LEU A 238 -14.51 -4.37 12.54
N ASN A 239 -13.70 -4.91 13.46
CA ASN A 239 -12.98 -4.09 14.43
C ASN A 239 -11.92 -3.21 13.73
N ILE A 240 -11.15 -3.78 12.82
CA ILE A 240 -10.16 -3.02 12.02
C ILE A 240 -10.87 -1.96 11.17
N ALA A 241 -11.95 -2.32 10.47
CA ALA A 241 -12.72 -1.36 9.68
C ALA A 241 -13.25 -0.19 10.53
N ARG A 242 -13.79 -0.48 11.73
CA ARG A 242 -14.27 0.56 12.65
C ARG A 242 -13.16 1.52 13.11
N LYS A 243 -11.92 1.02 13.24
CA LYS A 243 -10.79 1.87 13.64
C LYS A 243 -10.23 2.70 12.48
N LEU A 244 -10.29 2.18 11.25
CA LEU A 244 -9.80 2.86 10.06
C LEU A 244 -10.72 3.99 9.60
N PHE A 245 -12.04 3.83 9.73
CA PHE A 245 -13.01 4.78 9.20
C PHE A 245 -13.80 5.50 10.32
N PRO A 246 -14.19 6.77 10.13
CA PRO A 246 -15.12 7.46 11.03
C PRO A 246 -16.44 6.68 11.17
N ASP A 247 -17.10 6.77 12.33
CA ASP A 247 -18.30 5.99 12.64
C ASP A 247 -19.39 6.08 11.56
N ARG A 248 -19.66 7.28 11.05
CA ARG A 248 -20.65 7.50 9.99
C ARG A 248 -20.29 6.74 8.70
N THR A 249 -19.03 6.81 8.30
CA THR A 249 -18.50 6.11 7.11
C THR A 249 -18.52 4.60 7.31
N PHE A 250 -18.10 4.11 8.48
CA PHE A 250 -18.14 2.70 8.84
C PHE A 250 -19.56 2.13 8.77
N GLN A 251 -20.55 2.81 9.38
CA GLN A 251 -21.94 2.39 9.33
C GLN A 251 -22.49 2.35 7.90
N CYS A 252 -22.07 3.30 7.06
CA CYS A 252 -22.44 3.31 5.65
C CYS A 252 -21.87 2.10 4.90
N ILE A 253 -20.58 1.79 5.07
CA ILE A 253 -19.92 0.62 4.46
C ILE A 253 -20.63 -0.68 4.85
N VAL A 254 -20.94 -0.86 6.14
CA VAL A 254 -21.61 -2.07 6.64
C VAL A 254 -23.02 -2.23 6.07
N LYS A 255 -23.78 -1.14 5.93
CA LYS A 255 -25.14 -1.15 5.38
C LYS A 255 -25.21 -1.44 3.88
N ARG A 256 -24.16 -1.10 3.11
CA ARG A 256 -24.15 -1.16 1.63
C ARG A 256 -24.01 -2.56 1.01
N LYS A 257 -24.18 -3.66 1.77
CA LYS A 257 -23.73 -5.03 1.42
C LYS A 257 -22.20 -5.20 1.40
N GLY A 258 -21.43 -4.31 2.06
CA GLY A 258 -19.97 -4.38 2.10
C GLY A 258 -19.39 -5.59 2.84
N VAL A 259 -20.22 -6.38 3.54
CA VAL A 259 -19.78 -7.64 4.18
C VAL A 259 -19.98 -8.80 3.20
N VAL A 260 -18.95 -9.10 2.41
CA VAL A 260 -18.98 -10.20 1.44
C VAL A 260 -18.47 -11.47 2.11
N TYR A 261 -19.30 -12.50 2.09
CA TYR A 261 -18.96 -13.83 2.57
C TYR A 261 -18.13 -14.56 1.51
N ILE A 262 -16.88 -14.90 1.80
CA ILE A 262 -16.08 -15.78 0.96
C ILE A 262 -15.88 -17.08 1.73
N SER A 263 -16.63 -18.12 1.39
CA SER A 263 -16.25 -19.50 1.76
C SER A 263 -15.34 -20.07 0.69
N GLN A 264 -14.18 -20.58 1.12
CA GLN A 264 -13.42 -21.60 0.42
C GLN A 264 -13.26 -22.81 1.35
#